data_AF-A0A7X4B2H8-F1
#
_entry.id   AF-A0A7X4B2H8-F1
#
_cell.length_a   1.000
_cell.length_b   1.000
_cell.length_c   1.000
_cell.angle_alpha   90.00
_cell.angle_beta   90.00
_cell.angle_gamma   90.00
#
_symmetry.space_group_name_H-M   'P 1'
#
loop_
_entity.id
_entity.type
_entity.pdbx_description
1 polymer ?
#
loop_
_entity_poly.entity_id
_entity_poly.type
_entity_poly.pdbx_seq_one_letter_code
_entity_poly.pdbx_strand_id
1 'polypeptide(L)'
;MAWHRGSRHLVRNTPAGASRGRGTMGPVPACVGCEKRRKHPEGHGSPAGNGLTDRVGGWITGEQGMRKASEVFDEIQRWAEADDQIRGLVLSSGRVDGNDTVDLLSDYDVIVYVRDQEPYKRDDHWLEAFGSVMTRSPPSPTLFDDGRIGRMVIYDDGIRIDWSVADAESMHDLNGEPEPYRVLLDKDRIVKNPILPYHSAYHVQRPSKDEYDELVADFWWDIIYVAKALWRDELYWAKHMNRKVHSPFLEKVIEWHIGMKNDWSVTTNKHGRWFKRYLDPGTWAEIESTYSGADPDQNWDALFNATRLFRRLAVTVADGMGFDYPHETDRRVTAYMGKIRRLDRDAEDFV
;
A
#
# COMPACT_ATOMS: atom_id res chain seq x y z
N MET A 1 9.64 -14.36 -10.60
CA MET A 1 9.31 -15.76 -10.25
C MET A 1 8.89 -15.80 -8.78
N ALA A 2 7.60 -15.57 -8.51
CA ALA A 2 6.95 -16.06 -7.30
C ALA A 2 6.38 -17.42 -7.67
N TRP A 3 6.83 -18.47 -7.00
CA TRP A 3 6.44 -19.84 -7.30
C TRP A 3 5.08 -20.13 -6.62
N HIS A 4 3.98 -19.72 -7.26
CA HIS A 4 2.65 -20.16 -6.85
C HIS A 4 2.47 -21.65 -7.16
N ARG A 5 2.20 -22.45 -6.12
CA ARG A 5 1.63 -23.79 -6.28
C ARG A 5 0.13 -23.66 -6.57
N GLY A 6 -0.18 -23.72 -7.87
CA GLY A 6 -1.28 -24.46 -8.48
C GLY A 6 -2.68 -24.39 -7.86
N SER A 7 -3.53 -23.53 -8.42
CA SER A 7 -4.96 -23.81 -8.55
C SER A 7 -5.16 -24.73 -9.77
N ARG A 8 -5.57 -25.98 -9.52
CA ARG A 8 -6.05 -26.89 -10.57
C ARG A 8 -7.50 -26.53 -10.89
N HIS A 9 -7.81 -26.23 -12.15
CA HIS A 9 -8.89 -26.85 -12.91
C HIS A 9 -9.03 -26.26 -14.33
N LEU A 10 -9.09 -27.18 -15.32
CA LEU A 10 -9.62 -27.06 -16.70
C LEU A 10 -8.88 -26.03 -17.60
N VAL A 11 -8.20 -26.42 -18.68
CA VAL A 11 -8.80 -26.85 -19.96
C VAL A 11 -7.90 -27.87 -20.68
N ARG A 12 -8.53 -28.89 -21.30
CA ARG A 12 -7.94 -29.89 -22.20
C ARG A 12 -8.07 -29.45 -23.67
N ASN A 13 -7.10 -29.92 -24.47
CA ASN A 13 -7.06 -30.12 -25.94
C ASN A 13 -6.77 -28.84 -26.78
N THR A 14 -5.85 -28.81 -27.76
CA THR A 14 -5.32 -29.85 -28.70
C THR A 14 -3.96 -29.37 -29.32
N PRO A 15 -3.29 -30.04 -30.31
CA PRO A 15 -1.99 -30.67 -30.09
C PRO A 15 -0.80 -30.18 -30.96
N ALA A 16 0.40 -30.61 -30.53
CA ALA A 16 1.58 -31.07 -31.27
C ALA A 16 2.03 -30.36 -32.58
N GLY A 17 3.26 -29.84 -32.55
CA GLY A 17 4.07 -29.53 -33.74
C GLY A 17 5.56 -29.44 -33.39
N ALA A 18 6.35 -30.33 -33.98
CA ALA A 18 7.76 -30.57 -33.70
C ALA A 18 8.72 -29.43 -34.09
N SER A 19 9.87 -29.31 -33.40
CA SER A 19 11.18 -29.69 -33.96
C SER A 19 12.36 -29.18 -33.12
N ARG A 20 13.42 -29.98 -33.12
CA ARG A 20 14.71 -29.78 -32.44
C ARG A 20 15.57 -28.78 -33.21
N GLY A 21 16.31 -27.93 -32.51
CA GLY A 21 17.43 -27.18 -33.07
C GLY A 21 18.45 -26.81 -31.99
N ARG A 22 19.61 -27.47 -32.00
CA ARG A 22 20.79 -27.08 -31.21
C ARG A 22 21.42 -25.84 -31.86
N GLY A 23 21.82 -24.86 -31.05
CA GLY A 23 22.60 -23.70 -31.50
C GLY A 23 23.51 -23.22 -30.37
N THR A 24 24.81 -23.29 -30.62
CA THR A 24 25.94 -23.05 -29.70
C THR A 24 26.18 -21.57 -29.39
N MET A 25 26.66 -21.29 -28.18
CA MET A 25 27.19 -19.99 -27.74
C MET A 25 28.46 -19.57 -28.50
N GLY A 26 28.60 -18.26 -28.75
CA GLY A 26 29.82 -17.56 -29.14
C GLY A 26 29.82 -16.12 -28.59
N PRO A 27 30.98 -15.49 -28.34
CA PRO A 27 31.18 -14.55 -27.23
C PRO A 27 30.98 -13.05 -27.57
N VAL A 28 30.76 -12.29 -26.50
CA VAL A 28 30.63 -10.82 -26.44
C VAL A 28 32.02 -10.14 -26.49
N PRO A 29 32.22 -9.04 -27.22
CA PRO A 29 33.46 -8.26 -27.13
C PRO A 29 33.40 -7.18 -26.04
N ALA A 30 34.50 -7.07 -25.29
CA ALA A 30 34.80 -6.02 -24.33
C ALA A 30 35.19 -4.69 -25.03
N CYS A 31 34.78 -3.56 -24.45
CA CYS A 31 35.30 -2.24 -24.80
C CYS A 31 36.30 -1.77 -23.73
N VAL A 32 37.52 -1.45 -24.17
CA VAL A 32 38.64 -0.93 -23.38
C VAL A 32 39.00 0.47 -23.89
N GLY A 33 39.25 1.40 -22.97
CA GLY A 33 39.99 2.65 -23.18
C GLY A 33 39.17 3.85 -23.67
N CYS A 34 39.49 5.10 -23.37
CA CYS A 34 40.71 5.68 -22.81
C CYS A 34 40.41 7.10 -22.26
N GLU A 35 41.12 7.51 -21.21
CA GLU A 35 41.17 8.87 -20.67
C GLU A 35 41.72 9.89 -21.68
N LYS A 36 41.31 11.17 -21.58
CA LYS A 36 42.22 12.33 -21.44
C LYS A 36 41.50 13.68 -21.29
N ARG A 37 41.98 14.44 -20.29
CA ARG A 37 41.71 15.86 -20.02
C ARG A 37 42.21 16.78 -21.14
N ARG A 38 41.53 17.91 -21.35
CA ARG A 38 42.14 19.19 -21.78
C ARG A 38 41.47 20.39 -21.09
N LYS A 39 42.27 21.37 -20.68
CA LYS A 39 41.91 22.66 -20.06
C LYS A 39 41.83 23.77 -21.13
N HIS A 40 40.85 24.68 -20.98
CA HIS A 40 40.77 26.17 -21.20
C HIS A 40 41.31 26.83 -22.49
N PRO A 41 40.67 27.91 -23.02
CA PRO A 41 40.67 29.24 -22.37
C PRO A 41 39.37 30.08 -22.44
N GLU A 42 39.39 31.17 -21.67
CA GLU A 42 38.42 32.26 -21.56
C GLU A 42 38.40 33.20 -22.79
N GLY A 43 37.30 33.93 -22.99
CA GLY A 43 37.36 35.27 -23.62
C GLY A 43 36.28 35.65 -24.63
N HIS A 44 35.36 36.52 -24.18
CA HIS A 44 34.63 37.59 -24.89
C HIS A 44 33.33 37.28 -25.67
N GLY A 45 32.28 38.04 -25.31
CA GLY A 45 31.18 38.41 -26.20
C GLY A 45 29.80 38.39 -25.55
N SER A 46 29.44 39.45 -24.82
CA SER A 46 28.02 39.75 -24.54
C SER A 46 27.38 40.33 -25.80
N PRO A 47 26.11 39.98 -26.11
CA PRO A 47 25.13 41.04 -26.10
C PRO A 47 23.83 40.66 -25.38
N ALA A 48 23.31 41.69 -24.72
CA ALA A 48 22.02 41.87 -24.09
C ALA A 48 20.81 41.16 -24.76
N GLY A 49 19.87 40.75 -23.91
CA GLY A 49 18.44 40.88 -24.20
C GLY A 49 17.66 39.58 -24.30
N ASN A 50 17.21 39.05 -23.16
CA ASN A 50 15.79 39.10 -22.76
C ASN A 50 15.54 38.12 -21.61
N GLY A 51 14.87 38.64 -20.57
CA GLY A 51 14.65 37.98 -19.29
C GLY A 51 13.96 36.64 -19.41
N LEU A 52 14.64 35.61 -18.90
CA LEU A 52 14.12 34.27 -18.67
C LEU A 52 14.83 33.66 -17.46
N THR A 53 15.02 34.46 -16.41
CA THR A 53 15.53 34.00 -15.12
C THR A 53 14.88 34.86 -14.04
N ASP A 54 13.62 34.60 -13.72
CA ASP A 54 12.94 35.00 -12.47
C ASP A 54 11.58 34.29 -12.32
N ARG A 55 11.53 32.99 -12.61
CA ARG A 55 10.38 32.12 -12.28
C ARG A 55 10.78 30.86 -11.50
N VAL A 56 11.89 30.95 -10.77
CA VAL A 56 12.26 29.97 -9.73
C VAL A 56 12.31 30.73 -8.40
N GLY A 57 11.15 31.17 -7.94
CA GLY A 57 11.02 32.10 -6.82
C GLY A 57 9.56 32.35 -6.46
N GLY A 58 8.85 31.26 -6.15
CA GLY A 58 7.46 31.28 -5.72
C GLY A 58 7.16 30.04 -4.89
N TRP A 59 8.05 29.71 -3.95
CA TRP A 59 7.74 28.72 -2.92
C TRP A 59 6.60 29.31 -2.09
N ILE A 60 5.42 28.70 -2.18
CA ILE A 60 4.27 28.84 -1.28
C ILE A 60 4.16 30.25 -0.71
N THR A 61 3.38 31.15 -1.34
CA THR A 61 2.91 32.35 -0.65
C THR A 61 1.92 31.92 0.43
N GLY A 62 2.46 31.41 1.53
CA GLY A 62 1.76 30.89 2.70
C GLY A 62 1.19 32.02 3.54
N GLU A 63 0.28 32.82 2.97
CA GLU A 63 -0.55 33.73 3.76
C GLU A 63 -1.89 33.11 4.16
N GLN A 64 -2.31 32.02 3.52
CA GLN A 64 -3.51 31.29 3.92
C GLN A 64 -3.13 29.93 4.52
N GLY A 65 -3.49 29.73 5.79
CA GLY A 65 -3.39 28.43 6.43
C GLY A 65 -4.39 27.43 5.85
N MET A 66 -4.18 26.14 6.12
CA MET A 66 -5.07 25.07 5.69
C MET A 66 -6.53 25.36 6.10
N ARG A 67 -7.46 25.19 5.16
CA ARG A 67 -8.90 25.29 5.44
C ARG A 67 -9.33 24.30 6.53
N LYS A 68 -10.29 24.70 7.36
CA LYS A 68 -10.95 23.81 8.31
C LYS A 68 -11.89 22.85 7.59
N ALA A 69 -12.15 21.70 8.20
CA ALA A 69 -13.04 20.70 7.62
C ALA A 69 -14.46 21.23 7.32
N SER A 70 -14.99 22.11 8.16
CA SER A 70 -16.29 22.76 7.88
C SER A 70 -16.27 23.60 6.61
N GLU A 71 -15.18 24.35 6.36
CA GLU A 71 -15.04 25.20 5.18
C GLU A 71 -14.97 24.35 3.90
N VAL A 72 -14.19 23.26 3.94
CA VAL A 72 -14.10 22.30 2.84
C VAL A 72 -15.46 21.66 2.54
N PHE A 73 -16.20 21.22 3.57
CA PHE A 73 -17.54 20.65 3.38
C PHE A 73 -18.52 21.68 2.80
N ASP A 74 -18.51 22.91 3.30
CA ASP A 74 -19.40 23.98 2.83
C ASP A 74 -19.09 24.37 1.38
N GLU A 75 -17.83 24.33 0.94
CA GLU A 75 -17.45 24.57 -0.45
C GLU A 75 -17.92 23.45 -1.38
N ILE A 76 -17.67 22.19 -1.03
CA ILE A 76 -18.08 21.02 -1.82
C ILE A 76 -19.60 20.99 -1.94
N GLN A 77 -20.32 21.21 -0.84
CA GLN A 77 -21.78 21.18 -0.85
C GLN A 77 -22.35 22.33 -1.69
N ARG A 78 -21.84 23.56 -1.54
CA ARG A 78 -22.30 24.71 -2.37
C ARG A 78 -22.04 24.50 -3.85
N TRP A 79 -20.89 23.94 -4.22
CA TRP A 79 -20.59 23.58 -5.60
C TRP A 79 -21.59 22.57 -6.16
N ALA A 80 -21.85 21.49 -5.41
CA ALA A 80 -22.80 20.45 -5.79
C ALA A 80 -24.25 20.95 -5.87
N GLU A 81 -24.63 21.89 -4.99
CA GLU A 81 -25.95 22.52 -5.03
C GLU A 81 -26.13 23.40 -6.27
N ALA A 82 -25.10 24.16 -6.65
CA ALA A 82 -25.14 25.10 -7.76
C ALA A 82 -25.11 24.45 -9.15
N ASP A 83 -24.48 23.27 -9.30
CA ASP A 83 -24.40 22.57 -10.58
C ASP A 83 -25.58 21.60 -10.78
N ASP A 84 -26.38 21.83 -11.83
CA ASP A 84 -27.53 20.98 -12.18
C ASP A 84 -27.15 19.59 -12.72
N GLN A 85 -25.91 19.41 -13.19
CA GLN A 85 -25.36 18.11 -13.57
C GLN A 85 -25.21 17.21 -12.36
N ILE A 86 -24.89 17.78 -11.19
CA ILE A 86 -24.71 17.05 -9.94
C ILE A 86 -26.07 16.78 -9.30
N ARG A 87 -26.35 15.50 -9.09
CA ARG A 87 -27.61 14.99 -8.52
C ARG A 87 -27.45 14.55 -7.07
N GLY A 88 -26.25 14.13 -6.69
CA GLY A 88 -25.96 13.77 -5.32
C GLY A 88 -24.49 13.83 -4.95
N LEU A 89 -24.26 13.84 -3.65
CA LEU A 89 -22.94 13.95 -3.04
C LEU A 89 -22.89 13.03 -1.82
N VAL A 90 -21.88 12.17 -1.78
CA VAL A 90 -21.65 11.22 -0.69
C VAL A 90 -20.21 11.35 -0.22
N LEU A 91 -20.02 11.49 1.08
CA LEU A 91 -18.71 11.40 1.72
C LEU A 91 -18.48 9.93 2.11
N SER A 92 -17.37 9.32 1.69
CA SER A 92 -17.04 7.91 1.95
C SER A 92 -15.61 7.79 2.43
N SER A 93 -15.32 8.37 3.60
CA SER A 93 -13.96 8.47 4.16
C SER A 93 -13.95 8.05 5.63
N GLY A 94 -12.75 7.89 6.19
CA GLY A 94 -12.55 7.77 7.65
C GLY A 94 -13.16 8.94 8.46
N ARG A 95 -13.55 10.05 7.82
CA ARG A 95 -14.29 11.15 8.46
C ARG A 95 -15.76 10.81 8.78
N VAL A 96 -16.27 9.71 8.22
CA VAL A 96 -17.60 9.18 8.51
C VAL A 96 -17.54 8.07 9.55
N ASP A 97 -16.46 7.29 9.55
CA ASP A 97 -16.23 6.22 10.52
C ASP A 97 -15.95 6.80 11.92
N GLY A 98 -16.88 6.61 12.85
CA GLY A 98 -16.72 7.04 14.24
C GLY A 98 -15.59 6.33 15.00
N ASN A 99 -15.05 5.23 14.46
CA ASN A 99 -13.92 4.50 15.04
C ASN A 99 -12.55 4.92 14.47
N ASP A 100 -12.53 5.67 13.35
CA ASP A 100 -11.26 6.16 12.81
C ASP A 100 -10.77 7.42 13.53
N THR A 101 -9.47 7.70 13.41
CA THR A 101 -8.88 8.95 13.89
C THR A 101 -8.87 9.95 12.76
N VAL A 102 -9.63 11.02 12.94
CA VAL A 102 -9.70 12.15 12.02
C VAL A 102 -8.78 13.26 12.53
N ASP A 103 -7.86 13.69 11.69
CA ASP A 103 -6.91 14.78 11.96
C ASP A 103 -6.80 15.76 10.78
N LEU A 104 -5.83 16.67 10.87
CA LEU A 104 -5.56 17.70 9.88
C LEU A 104 -5.13 17.12 8.51
N LEU A 105 -4.50 15.95 8.49
CA LEU A 105 -3.97 15.30 7.29
C LEU A 105 -4.93 14.22 6.74
N SER A 106 -6.11 14.08 7.34
CA SER A 106 -7.10 13.11 6.86
C SER A 106 -7.71 13.60 5.55
N ASP A 107 -7.69 12.74 4.55
CA ASP A 107 -8.22 12.99 3.20
C ASP A 107 -9.77 13.19 3.23
N TYR A 108 -10.32 13.70 2.13
CA TYR A 108 -11.76 13.75 1.88
C TYR A 108 -12.08 12.88 0.67
N ASP A 109 -12.67 11.71 0.91
CA ASP A 109 -13.15 10.83 -0.16
C ASP A 109 -14.60 11.18 -0.51
N VAL A 110 -14.80 11.75 -1.69
CA VAL A 110 -16.08 12.36 -2.10
C VAL A 110 -16.57 11.71 -3.38
N ILE A 111 -17.73 11.07 -3.30
CA ILE A 111 -18.43 10.54 -4.45
C ILE A 111 -19.43 11.59 -4.94
N VAL A 112 -19.27 12.03 -6.19
CA VAL A 112 -20.17 12.95 -6.86
C VAL A 112 -20.97 12.22 -7.94
N TYR A 113 -22.28 12.28 -7.82
CA TYR A 113 -23.22 11.60 -8.70
C TYR A 113 -23.74 12.59 -9.74
N VAL A 114 -23.43 12.35 -11.01
CA VAL A 114 -23.67 13.29 -12.11
C VAL A 114 -24.55 12.69 -13.21
N ARG A 115 -25.28 13.53 -13.95
CA ARG A 115 -26.07 13.08 -15.11
C ARG A 115 -25.22 12.57 -16.28
N ASP A 116 -24.06 13.21 -16.48
CA ASP A 116 -23.09 12.84 -17.49
C ASP A 116 -21.68 13.03 -16.93
N GLN A 117 -20.89 11.97 -16.96
CA GLN A 117 -19.52 12.00 -16.49
C GLN A 117 -18.54 12.63 -17.49
N GLU A 118 -18.90 12.74 -18.78
CA GLU A 118 -18.00 13.17 -19.84
C GLU A 118 -17.36 14.56 -19.60
N PRO A 119 -18.06 15.60 -19.12
CA PRO A 119 -17.44 16.88 -18.80
C PRO A 119 -16.29 16.75 -17.79
N TYR A 120 -16.48 15.92 -16.75
CA TYR A 120 -15.50 15.66 -15.70
C TYR A 120 -14.36 14.75 -16.14
N LYS A 121 -14.54 13.96 -17.22
CA LYS A 121 -13.48 13.17 -17.85
C LYS A 121 -12.54 14.04 -18.67
N ARG A 122 -13.11 14.95 -19.46
CA ARG A 122 -12.41 15.67 -20.52
C ARG A 122 -11.63 16.88 -20.02
N ASP A 123 -12.18 17.56 -19.02
CA ASP A 123 -11.62 18.79 -18.48
C ASP A 123 -11.50 18.68 -16.97
N ASP A 124 -10.34 19.05 -16.45
CA ASP A 124 -10.04 19.03 -15.03
C ASP A 124 -10.14 20.45 -14.42
N HIS A 125 -10.52 21.49 -15.20
CA HIS A 125 -10.67 22.86 -14.71
C HIS A 125 -11.67 22.98 -13.54
N TRP A 126 -12.65 22.08 -13.45
CA TRP A 126 -13.59 22.05 -12.33
C TRP A 126 -12.90 21.83 -10.97
N LEU A 127 -11.71 21.22 -10.95
CA LEU A 127 -10.92 21.04 -9.73
C LEU A 127 -10.43 22.36 -9.15
N GLU A 128 -10.22 23.39 -9.98
CA GLU A 128 -9.74 24.71 -9.54
C GLU A 128 -10.79 25.48 -8.72
N ALA A 129 -12.06 25.03 -8.73
CA ALA A 129 -13.12 25.59 -7.91
C ALA A 129 -12.85 25.44 -6.39
N PHE A 130 -11.96 24.54 -6.00
CA PHE A 130 -11.63 24.23 -4.60
C PHE A 130 -10.24 24.73 -4.18
N GLY A 131 -9.63 25.59 -4.99
CA GLY A 131 -8.31 26.18 -4.73
C GLY A 131 -7.29 25.84 -5.81
N SER A 132 -6.10 26.41 -5.65
CA SER A 132 -4.97 26.13 -6.53
C SER A 132 -4.50 24.69 -6.36
N VAL A 133 -4.45 23.93 -7.47
CA VAL A 133 -4.07 22.51 -7.48
C VAL A 133 -2.55 22.40 -7.41
N MET A 134 -2.04 21.81 -6.33
CA MET A 134 -0.63 21.50 -6.17
C MET A 134 -0.23 20.29 -7.03
N THR A 135 -1.04 19.22 -6.97
CA THR A 135 -0.86 18.02 -7.81
C THR A 135 -2.15 17.22 -7.90
N ARG A 136 -2.28 16.40 -8.95
CA ARG A 136 -3.42 15.50 -9.13
C ARG A 136 -3.02 14.21 -9.84
N SER A 137 -3.78 13.14 -9.60
CA SER A 137 -3.68 11.91 -10.38
C SER A 137 -4.21 12.14 -11.81
N PRO A 138 -3.68 11.42 -12.82
CA PRO A 138 -4.36 11.31 -14.11
C PRO A 138 -5.79 10.75 -13.96
N PRO A 139 -6.65 10.94 -14.96
CA PRO A 139 -7.90 10.21 -15.05
C PRO A 139 -7.61 8.72 -15.04
N SER A 140 -8.15 8.01 -14.06
CA SER A 140 -8.05 6.56 -14.04
C SER A 140 -9.44 5.96 -14.07
N PRO A 141 -9.90 5.48 -15.25
CA PRO A 141 -11.13 4.70 -15.35
C PRO A 141 -10.98 3.30 -14.76
N THR A 142 -9.78 2.91 -14.32
CA THR A 142 -9.49 1.61 -13.70
C THR A 142 -9.21 1.74 -12.20
N LEU A 143 -9.40 2.92 -11.59
CA LEU A 143 -9.35 3.05 -10.13
C LEU A 143 -10.53 2.32 -9.49
N PHE A 144 -11.65 2.22 -10.21
CA PHE A 144 -12.84 1.51 -9.79
C PHE A 144 -13.29 0.55 -10.89
N ASP A 145 -13.68 -0.67 -10.52
CA ASP A 145 -14.18 -1.69 -11.45
C ASP A 145 -15.67 -1.45 -11.85
N ASP A 146 -16.29 -0.41 -11.29
CA ASP A 146 -17.71 -0.08 -11.47
C ASP A 146 -17.98 1.09 -12.45
N GLY A 147 -16.94 1.53 -13.17
CA GLY A 147 -17.05 2.56 -14.20
C GLY A 147 -16.94 3.99 -13.70
N ARG A 148 -16.73 4.21 -12.39
CA ARG A 148 -16.43 5.53 -11.83
C ARG A 148 -15.09 6.05 -12.30
N ILE A 149 -14.97 7.38 -12.27
CA ILE A 149 -13.72 8.07 -12.51
C ILE A 149 -13.11 8.50 -11.20
N GLY A 150 -11.88 8.09 -10.93
CA GLY A 150 -11.09 8.65 -9.84
C GLY A 150 -10.31 9.91 -10.24
N ARG A 151 -10.30 10.91 -9.35
CA ARG A 151 -9.38 12.05 -9.33
C ARG A 151 -8.89 12.32 -7.92
N MET A 152 -7.63 12.03 -7.65
CA MET A 152 -6.99 12.36 -6.37
C MET A 152 -6.30 13.71 -6.51
N VAL A 153 -6.58 14.66 -5.63
CA VAL A 153 -6.13 16.06 -5.79
C VAL A 153 -5.61 16.59 -4.48
N ILE A 154 -4.43 17.22 -4.52
CA ILE A 154 -3.86 17.97 -3.39
C ILE A 154 -3.82 19.44 -3.79
N TYR A 155 -4.35 20.31 -2.93
CA TYR A 155 -4.37 21.76 -3.11
C TYR A 155 -3.20 22.44 -2.40
N ASP A 156 -2.87 23.68 -2.79
CA ASP A 156 -1.75 24.45 -2.22
C ASP A 156 -1.88 24.72 -0.72
N ASP A 157 -3.09 24.68 -0.17
CA ASP A 157 -3.35 24.79 1.28
C ASP A 157 -3.16 23.46 2.04
N GLY A 158 -2.79 22.40 1.33
CA GLY A 158 -2.49 21.07 1.85
C GLY A 158 -3.69 20.14 2.01
N ILE A 159 -4.91 20.59 1.67
CA ILE A 159 -6.08 19.73 1.65
C ILE A 159 -5.96 18.71 0.52
N ARG A 160 -6.31 17.45 0.79
CA ARG A 160 -6.45 16.40 -0.21
C ARG A 160 -7.89 15.95 -0.34
N ILE A 161 -8.41 15.97 -1.57
CA ILE A 161 -9.74 15.44 -1.91
C ILE A 161 -9.57 14.35 -2.97
N ASP A 162 -10.09 13.17 -2.65
CA ASP A 162 -10.16 12.02 -3.55
C ASP A 162 -11.58 11.95 -4.11
N TRP A 163 -11.74 12.36 -5.36
CA TRP A 163 -13.04 12.42 -6.04
C TRP A 163 -13.34 11.11 -6.77
N SER A 164 -14.57 10.65 -6.61
CA SER A 164 -15.17 9.55 -7.37
C SER A 164 -16.37 10.11 -8.13
N VAL A 165 -16.25 10.26 -9.44
CA VAL A 165 -17.36 10.73 -10.28
C VAL A 165 -18.13 9.51 -10.80
N ALA A 166 -19.44 9.45 -10.52
CA ALA A 166 -20.31 8.32 -10.80
C ALA A 166 -21.59 8.77 -11.52
N ASP A 167 -22.24 7.86 -12.25
CA ASP A 167 -23.55 8.15 -12.87
C ASP A 167 -24.63 8.30 -11.79
N ALA A 168 -25.50 9.30 -11.92
CA ALA A 168 -26.55 9.60 -10.96
C ALA A 168 -27.47 8.41 -10.69
N GLU A 169 -27.72 7.59 -11.72
CA GLU A 169 -28.53 6.39 -11.60
C GLU A 169 -27.92 5.36 -10.64
N SER A 170 -26.59 5.33 -10.45
CA SER A 170 -25.93 4.37 -9.55
C SER A 170 -26.11 4.69 -8.06
N MET A 171 -26.52 5.91 -7.70
CA MET A 171 -26.64 6.34 -6.30
C MET A 171 -27.73 5.61 -5.50
N HIS A 172 -28.70 4.97 -6.17
CA HIS A 172 -29.83 4.31 -5.49
C HIS A 172 -29.41 3.12 -4.60
N ASP A 173 -28.25 2.50 -4.87
CA ASP A 173 -27.73 1.36 -4.11
C ASP A 173 -26.36 1.65 -3.50
N LEU A 174 -26.37 2.38 -2.39
CA LEU A 174 -25.18 2.66 -1.60
C LEU A 174 -24.74 1.46 -0.72
N ASN A 175 -25.50 0.36 -0.68
CA ASN A 175 -25.10 -0.83 0.09
C ASN A 175 -23.88 -1.54 -0.53
N GLY A 176 -23.57 -1.25 -1.79
CA GLY A 176 -22.34 -1.72 -2.45
C GLY A 176 -21.09 -0.95 -2.03
N GLU A 177 -21.21 0.17 -1.31
CA GLU A 177 -20.05 0.92 -0.85
C GLU A 177 -19.31 0.13 0.23
N PRO A 178 -18.00 -0.14 0.04
CA PRO A 178 -17.23 -0.90 1.01
C PRO A 178 -17.01 -0.10 2.30
N GLU A 179 -16.91 1.23 2.22
CA GLU A 179 -16.58 2.09 3.36
C GLU A 179 -17.82 2.80 3.94
N PRO A 180 -17.79 3.18 5.23
CA PRO A 180 -18.82 4.00 5.84
C PRO A 180 -19.03 5.30 5.07
N TYR A 181 -20.29 5.61 4.78
CA TYR A 181 -20.62 6.78 3.99
C TYR A 181 -21.69 7.67 4.63
N ARG A 182 -21.65 8.95 4.29
CA ARG A 182 -22.65 9.96 4.67
C ARG A 182 -23.14 10.67 3.43
N VAL A 183 -24.44 10.61 3.17
CA VAL A 183 -25.07 11.40 2.11
C VAL A 183 -25.08 12.88 2.52
N LEU A 184 -24.42 13.72 1.72
CA LEU A 184 -24.37 15.17 1.90
C LEU A 184 -25.46 15.88 1.08
N LEU A 185 -25.80 15.34 -0.08
CA LEU A 185 -26.80 15.90 -0.99
C LEU A 185 -27.49 14.76 -1.76
N ASP A 186 -28.82 14.82 -1.87
CA ASP A 186 -29.63 13.98 -2.75
C ASP A 186 -30.76 14.85 -3.33
N LYS A 187 -30.56 15.39 -4.53
CA LYS A 187 -31.54 16.28 -5.19
C LYS A 187 -32.76 15.51 -5.70
N ASP A 188 -32.61 14.20 -5.94
CA ASP A 188 -33.65 13.37 -6.57
C ASP A 188 -34.41 12.49 -5.56
N ARG A 189 -33.96 12.47 -4.29
CA ARG A 189 -34.55 11.72 -3.17
C ARG A 189 -34.64 10.23 -3.45
N ILE A 190 -33.59 9.68 -4.06
CA ILE A 190 -33.52 8.28 -4.49
C ILE A 190 -32.91 7.37 -3.43
N VAL A 191 -32.17 7.92 -2.45
CA VAL A 191 -31.60 7.13 -1.35
C VAL A 191 -32.68 6.83 -0.31
N LYS A 192 -33.03 5.54 -0.15
CA LYS A 192 -34.13 5.11 0.72
C LYS A 192 -33.70 4.78 2.15
N ASN A 193 -32.48 4.28 2.36
CA ASN A 193 -31.94 3.90 3.66
C ASN A 193 -30.42 4.19 3.68
N PRO A 194 -29.96 5.29 4.30
CA PRO A 194 -28.53 5.49 4.51
C PRO A 194 -28.07 4.52 5.60
N ILE A 195 -27.66 3.31 5.23
CA ILE A 195 -27.06 2.36 6.16
C ILE A 195 -25.58 2.67 6.18
N LEU A 196 -25.03 3.02 7.35
CA LEU A 196 -23.58 2.94 7.55
C LEU A 196 -23.21 1.46 7.46
N PRO A 197 -22.42 1.00 6.48
CA PRO A 197 -21.99 -0.39 6.43
C PRO A 197 -21.35 -0.75 7.78
N TYR A 198 -21.99 -1.68 8.49
CA TYR A 198 -21.57 -2.15 9.79
C TYR A 198 -20.26 -2.95 9.63
N HIS A 199 -19.24 -2.57 10.41
CA HIS A 199 -17.83 -2.95 10.26
C HIS A 199 -17.47 -4.44 10.41
N SER A 200 -18.45 -5.35 10.57
CA SER A 200 -18.16 -6.76 10.84
C SER A 200 -17.39 -7.45 9.70
N ALA A 201 -17.56 -7.01 8.45
CA ALA A 201 -16.82 -7.52 7.31
C ALA A 201 -15.30 -7.27 7.42
N TYR A 202 -14.89 -6.24 8.18
CA TYR A 202 -13.50 -5.87 8.37
C TYR A 202 -12.88 -6.43 9.65
N HIS A 203 -13.65 -7.18 10.44
CA HIS A 203 -13.10 -7.81 11.64
C HIS A 203 -12.04 -8.83 11.25
N VAL A 204 -11.06 -8.99 12.13
CA VAL A 204 -10.07 -10.05 11.99
C VAL A 204 -10.80 -11.39 11.96
N GLN A 205 -10.65 -12.11 10.85
CA GLN A 205 -11.26 -13.42 10.70
C GLN A 205 -10.47 -14.47 11.49
N ARG A 206 -11.22 -15.29 12.23
CA ARG A 206 -10.68 -16.43 12.97
C ARG A 206 -10.11 -17.45 11.97
N PRO A 207 -8.84 -17.87 12.08
CA PRO A 207 -8.27 -18.80 11.11
C PRO A 207 -8.81 -20.21 11.28
N SER A 208 -8.97 -20.89 10.13
CA SER A 208 -9.03 -22.34 10.10
C SER A 208 -7.65 -22.96 10.39
N LYS A 209 -7.62 -24.27 10.68
CA LYS A 209 -6.37 -24.98 10.89
C LYS A 209 -5.48 -24.94 9.64
N ASP A 210 -6.07 -25.13 8.46
CA ASP A 210 -5.33 -25.18 7.19
C ASP A 210 -4.69 -23.82 6.86
N GLU A 211 -5.41 -22.72 7.04
CA GLU A 211 -4.87 -21.36 6.85
C GLU A 211 -3.71 -21.06 7.82
N TYR A 212 -3.84 -21.50 9.08
CA TYR A 212 -2.78 -21.35 10.07
C TYR A 212 -1.54 -22.17 9.70
N ASP A 213 -1.72 -23.45 9.36
CA ASP A 213 -0.63 -24.35 9.00
C ASP A 213 0.11 -23.83 7.75
N GLU A 214 -0.62 -23.35 6.73
CA GLU A 214 -0.06 -22.77 5.51
C GLU A 214 0.75 -21.51 5.82
N LEU A 215 0.19 -20.56 6.59
CA LEU A 215 0.89 -19.33 6.98
C LEU A 215 2.22 -19.63 7.70
N VAL A 216 2.20 -20.55 8.66
CA VAL A 216 3.39 -20.91 9.43
C VAL A 216 4.42 -21.61 8.57
N ALA A 217 4.02 -22.53 7.70
CA ALA A 217 4.91 -23.21 6.77
C ALA A 217 5.58 -22.22 5.80
N ASP A 218 4.79 -21.31 5.21
CA ASP A 218 5.26 -20.34 4.24
C ASP A 218 6.19 -19.29 4.87
N PHE A 219 5.89 -18.84 6.10
CA PHE A 219 6.81 -17.96 6.84
C PHE A 219 8.21 -18.60 6.98
N TRP A 220 8.27 -19.84 7.46
CA TRP A 220 9.54 -20.54 7.68
C TRP A 220 10.28 -20.86 6.38
N TRP A 221 9.56 -21.00 5.27
CA TRP A 221 10.16 -21.15 3.95
C TRP A 221 10.73 -19.84 3.41
N ASP A 222 9.97 -18.75 3.46
CA ASP A 222 10.30 -17.50 2.79
C ASP A 222 11.32 -16.65 3.57
N ILE A 223 11.34 -16.73 4.90
CA ILE A 223 12.28 -15.97 5.74
C ILE A 223 13.75 -16.30 5.43
N ILE A 224 14.00 -17.51 4.92
CA ILE A 224 15.33 -17.96 4.47
C ILE A 224 15.91 -17.06 3.38
N TYR A 225 15.08 -16.51 2.50
CA TYR A 225 15.57 -15.64 1.42
C TYR A 225 16.14 -14.33 1.95
N VAL A 226 15.65 -13.83 3.09
CA VAL A 226 16.23 -12.65 3.75
C VAL A 226 17.65 -12.97 4.20
N ALA A 227 17.85 -14.09 4.91
CA ALA A 227 19.19 -14.52 5.35
C ALA A 227 20.16 -14.68 4.18
N LYS A 228 19.73 -15.33 3.10
CA LYS A 228 20.54 -15.53 1.89
C LYS A 228 20.91 -14.20 1.23
N ALA A 229 19.96 -13.27 1.10
CA ALA A 229 20.21 -11.95 0.52
C ALA A 229 21.22 -11.14 1.36
N LEU A 230 21.09 -11.15 2.69
CA LEU A 230 22.04 -10.47 3.58
C LEU A 230 23.46 -11.06 3.47
N TRP A 231 23.57 -12.38 3.37
CA TRP A 231 24.87 -13.05 3.15
C TRP A 231 25.46 -12.80 1.75
N ARG A 232 24.65 -12.39 0.77
CA ARG A 232 25.15 -11.98 -0.56
C ARG A 232 25.44 -10.48 -0.68
N ASP A 233 25.24 -9.73 0.40
CA ASP A 233 25.34 -8.26 0.40
C ASP A 233 24.33 -7.60 -0.56
N GLU A 234 23.16 -8.22 -0.73
CA GLU A 234 22.09 -7.76 -1.63
C GLU A 234 21.05 -6.93 -0.84
N LEU A 235 21.45 -5.80 -0.23
CA LEU A 235 20.59 -5.03 0.70
C LEU A 235 19.20 -4.72 0.14
N TYR A 236 19.10 -4.26 -1.11
CA TYR A 236 17.81 -3.92 -1.72
C TYR A 236 16.89 -5.15 -1.86
N TRP A 237 17.46 -6.29 -2.23
CA TRP A 237 16.73 -7.56 -2.30
C TRP A 237 16.35 -8.08 -0.92
N ALA A 238 17.25 -7.96 0.07
CA ALA A 238 16.96 -8.31 1.45
C ALA A 238 15.79 -7.49 2.02
N LYS A 239 15.74 -6.18 1.75
CA LYS A 239 14.60 -5.31 2.14
C LYS A 239 13.31 -5.70 1.43
N HIS A 240 13.38 -6.01 0.14
CA HIS A 240 12.21 -6.52 -0.60
C HIS A 240 11.67 -7.80 0.02
N MET A 241 12.54 -8.79 0.27
CA MET A 241 12.15 -10.05 0.90
C MET A 241 11.67 -9.86 2.34
N ASN A 242 12.27 -8.96 3.11
CA ASN A 242 11.82 -8.67 4.46
C ASN A 242 10.39 -8.10 4.45
N ARG A 243 10.08 -7.16 3.53
CA ARG A 243 8.71 -6.67 3.34
C ARG A 243 7.75 -7.79 2.91
N LYS A 244 8.20 -8.68 2.02
CA LYS A 244 7.44 -9.85 1.57
C LYS A 244 7.18 -10.88 2.67
N VAL A 245 7.95 -10.87 3.75
CA VAL A 245 7.67 -11.69 4.94
C VAL A 245 6.79 -10.92 5.94
N HIS A 246 7.09 -9.64 6.17
CA HIS A 246 6.34 -8.82 7.11
C HIS A 246 4.86 -8.70 6.72
N SER A 247 4.57 -8.35 5.46
CA SER A 247 3.21 -7.98 5.06
C SER A 247 2.22 -9.15 4.95
N PRO A 248 2.56 -10.35 4.44
CA PRO A 248 1.61 -11.47 4.42
C PRO A 248 1.67 -12.35 5.67
N PHE A 249 2.82 -12.47 6.35
CA PHE A 249 2.97 -13.45 7.44
C PHE A 249 2.99 -12.81 8.82
N LEU A 250 3.88 -11.85 9.05
CA LEU A 250 4.00 -11.22 10.36
C LEU A 250 2.76 -10.37 10.68
N GLU A 251 2.28 -9.60 9.70
CA GLU A 251 1.02 -8.88 9.76
C GLU A 251 -0.11 -9.84 10.15
N LYS A 252 -0.25 -10.96 9.44
CA LYS A 252 -1.37 -11.89 9.66
C LYS A 252 -1.36 -12.57 11.02
N VAL A 253 -0.20 -13.00 11.51
CA VAL A 253 -0.11 -13.61 12.85
C VAL A 253 -0.35 -12.58 13.96
N ILE A 254 0.03 -11.31 13.76
CA ILE A 254 -0.29 -10.21 14.67
C ILE A 254 -1.80 -9.94 14.66
N GLU A 255 -2.43 -9.91 13.49
CA GLU A 255 -3.89 -9.80 13.36
C GLU A 255 -4.58 -10.90 14.15
N TRP A 256 -4.22 -12.17 13.93
CA TRP A 256 -4.82 -13.29 14.66
C TRP A 256 -4.60 -13.20 16.17
N HIS A 257 -3.42 -12.76 16.61
CA HIS A 257 -3.16 -12.53 18.03
C HIS A 257 -4.09 -11.45 18.62
N ILE A 258 -4.29 -10.33 17.91
CA ILE A 258 -5.19 -9.25 18.32
C ILE A 258 -6.64 -9.74 18.29
N GLY A 259 -7.07 -10.41 17.21
CA GLY A 259 -8.42 -10.95 17.04
C GLY A 259 -8.76 -11.91 18.17
N MET A 260 -7.87 -12.87 18.47
CA MET A 260 -8.05 -13.83 19.56
C MET A 260 -8.22 -13.17 20.93
N LYS A 261 -7.48 -12.08 21.21
CA LYS A 261 -7.59 -11.34 22.48
C LYS A 261 -8.83 -10.47 22.59
N ASN A 262 -9.53 -10.21 21.49
CA ASN A 262 -10.69 -9.33 21.42
C ASN A 262 -11.91 -10.07 20.85
N ASP A 263 -12.01 -11.39 21.11
CA ASP A 263 -13.14 -12.24 20.69
C ASP A 263 -13.51 -12.13 19.20
N TRP A 264 -12.52 -11.87 18.34
CA TRP A 264 -12.67 -11.69 16.89
C TRP A 264 -13.66 -10.57 16.50
N SER A 265 -13.83 -9.59 17.39
CA SER A 265 -14.83 -8.52 17.27
C SER A 265 -14.25 -7.16 16.87
N VAL A 266 -12.98 -7.12 16.45
CA VAL A 266 -12.24 -5.89 16.11
C VAL A 266 -11.60 -5.98 14.74
N THR A 267 -11.36 -4.82 14.13
CA THR A 267 -10.50 -4.66 12.95
C THR A 267 -9.15 -4.07 13.35
N THR A 268 -8.09 -4.50 12.67
CA THR A 268 -6.75 -3.91 12.78
C THR A 268 -6.53 -2.79 11.76
N ASN A 269 -7.56 -2.49 10.95
CA ASN A 269 -7.52 -1.61 9.78
C ASN A 269 -6.47 -2.09 8.75
N LYS A 270 -6.38 -1.45 7.59
CA LYS A 270 -5.48 -1.84 6.50
C LYS A 270 -4.02 -1.92 6.97
N HIS A 271 -3.35 -3.03 6.64
CA HIS A 271 -1.93 -3.24 6.87
C HIS A 271 -1.45 -2.96 8.30
N GLY A 272 -2.27 -3.33 9.29
CA GLY A 272 -1.92 -3.19 10.70
C GLY A 272 -1.83 -1.74 11.20
N ARG A 273 -2.49 -0.78 10.51
CA ARG A 273 -2.56 0.64 10.90
C ARG A 273 -2.87 0.82 12.39
N TRP A 274 -3.65 -0.07 13.00
CA TRP A 274 -4.08 0.02 14.40
C TRP A 274 -3.40 -0.96 15.36
N PHE A 275 -2.37 -1.71 14.94
CA PHE A 275 -1.68 -2.67 15.83
C PHE A 275 -1.23 -2.04 17.16
N LYS A 276 -0.63 -0.84 17.14
CA LYS A 276 -0.18 -0.14 18.36
C LYS A 276 -1.33 0.20 19.33
N ARG A 277 -2.58 0.27 18.86
CA ARG A 277 -3.75 0.54 19.72
C ARG A 277 -4.13 -0.67 20.57
N TYR A 278 -3.88 -1.88 20.07
CA TYR A 278 -4.30 -3.13 20.69
C TYR A 278 -3.18 -3.85 21.45
N LEU A 279 -1.94 -3.67 21.01
CA LEU A 279 -0.80 -4.39 21.56
C LEU A 279 -0.24 -3.71 22.81
N ASP A 280 0.21 -4.53 23.76
CA ASP A 280 0.94 -4.03 24.92
C ASP A 280 2.30 -3.42 24.49
N PRO A 281 2.88 -2.50 25.30
CA PRO A 281 4.13 -1.85 24.96
C PRO A 281 5.30 -2.80 24.67
N GLY A 282 5.35 -3.97 25.34
CA GLY A 282 6.39 -4.96 25.13
C GLY A 282 6.28 -5.63 23.76
N THR A 283 5.09 -6.10 23.40
CA THR A 283 4.85 -6.68 22.07
C THR A 283 5.05 -5.65 20.96
N TRP A 284 4.65 -4.39 21.18
CA TRP A 284 4.91 -3.31 20.22
C TRP A 284 6.41 -3.04 20.03
N ALA A 285 7.19 -3.01 21.12
CA ALA A 285 8.65 -2.85 21.04
C ALA A 285 9.32 -4.01 20.29
N GLU A 286 8.81 -5.24 20.41
CA GLU A 286 9.27 -6.36 19.60
C GLU A 286 9.01 -6.13 18.12
N ILE A 287 7.84 -5.60 17.73
CA ILE A 287 7.54 -5.22 16.35
C ILE A 287 8.51 -4.13 15.87
N GLU A 288 8.74 -3.08 16.64
CA GLU A 288 9.69 -2.02 16.29
C GLU A 288 11.09 -2.58 16.03
N SER A 289 11.52 -3.55 16.84
CA SER A 289 12.82 -4.22 16.69
C SER A 289 12.96 -5.09 15.44
N THR A 290 11.87 -5.34 14.70
CA THR A 290 11.90 -6.06 13.42
C THR A 290 12.24 -5.15 12.23
N TYR A 291 12.32 -3.83 12.45
CA TYR A 291 12.73 -2.87 11.43
C TYR A 291 14.20 -2.48 11.58
N SER A 292 14.82 -2.09 10.48
CA SER A 292 16.22 -1.67 10.44
C SER A 292 16.47 -0.67 9.32
N GLY A 293 17.52 0.13 9.46
CA GLY A 293 18.04 1.01 8.41
C GLY A 293 18.88 0.26 7.37
N ALA A 294 19.90 0.92 6.82
CA ALA A 294 20.81 0.32 5.84
C ALA A 294 21.96 -0.52 6.46
N ASP A 295 22.14 -0.45 7.78
CA ASP A 295 23.24 -1.12 8.47
C ASP A 295 23.13 -2.66 8.39
N PRO A 296 24.16 -3.38 7.91
CA PRO A 296 24.09 -4.83 7.73
C PRO A 296 23.82 -5.64 9.00
N ASP A 297 24.43 -5.27 10.13
CA ASP A 297 24.27 -6.01 11.39
C ASP A 297 22.88 -5.80 11.99
N GLN A 298 22.36 -4.56 11.94
CA GLN A 298 20.98 -4.28 12.33
C GLN A 298 19.96 -5.03 11.47
N ASN A 299 20.26 -5.29 10.19
CA ASN A 299 19.39 -6.09 9.34
C ASN A 299 19.36 -7.57 9.76
N TRP A 300 20.52 -8.13 10.15
CA TRP A 300 20.56 -9.47 10.73
C TRP A 300 19.81 -9.56 12.05
N ASP A 301 19.97 -8.56 12.92
CA ASP A 301 19.27 -8.53 14.20
C ASP A 301 17.75 -8.40 13.98
N ALA A 302 17.31 -7.51 13.09
CA ALA A 302 15.91 -7.36 12.70
C ALA A 302 15.30 -8.68 12.17
N LEU A 303 16.02 -9.42 11.33
CA LEU A 303 15.62 -10.76 10.84
C LEU A 303 15.37 -11.74 11.99
N PHE A 304 16.29 -11.84 12.95
CA PHE A 304 16.12 -12.74 14.09
C PHE A 304 15.06 -12.23 15.07
N ASN A 305 14.87 -10.92 15.20
CA ASN A 305 13.80 -10.33 16.00
C ASN A 305 12.42 -10.68 15.42
N ALA A 306 12.25 -10.54 14.09
CA ALA A 306 11.03 -10.93 13.39
C ALA A 306 10.74 -12.43 13.56
N THR A 307 11.77 -13.27 13.45
CA THR A 307 11.68 -14.72 13.66
C THR A 307 11.21 -15.08 15.08
N ARG A 308 11.75 -14.40 16.10
CA ARG A 308 11.36 -14.62 17.51
C ARG A 308 9.94 -14.15 17.78
N LEU A 309 9.57 -12.98 17.27
CA LEU A 309 8.22 -12.43 17.41
C LEU A 309 7.20 -13.34 16.74
N PHE A 310 7.43 -13.75 15.48
CA PHE A 310 6.55 -14.65 14.74
C PHE A 310 6.33 -15.95 15.51
N ARG A 311 7.41 -16.62 15.94
CA ARG A 311 7.35 -17.84 16.76
C ARG A 311 6.45 -17.64 17.98
N ARG A 312 6.68 -16.59 18.76
CA ARG A 312 5.96 -16.34 20.00
C ARG A 312 4.46 -16.14 19.74
N LEU A 313 4.11 -15.34 18.75
CA LEU A 313 2.71 -15.06 18.40
C LEU A 313 2.04 -16.28 17.78
N ALA A 314 2.71 -17.00 16.88
CA ALA A 314 2.18 -18.21 16.25
C ALA A 314 1.89 -19.29 17.30
N VAL A 315 2.83 -19.59 18.20
CA VAL A 315 2.60 -20.51 19.33
C VAL A 315 1.41 -20.08 20.17
N THR A 316 1.33 -18.78 20.52
CA THR A 316 0.21 -18.25 21.31
C THR A 316 -1.14 -18.45 20.60
N VAL A 317 -1.19 -18.22 19.28
CA VAL A 317 -2.40 -18.43 18.47
C VAL A 317 -2.73 -19.93 18.37
N ALA A 318 -1.75 -20.80 18.13
CA ALA A 318 -1.96 -22.25 18.11
C ALA A 318 -2.55 -22.75 19.43
N ASP A 319 -1.95 -22.38 20.56
CA ASP A 319 -2.40 -22.79 21.89
C ASP A 319 -3.86 -22.34 22.14
N GLY A 320 -4.19 -21.09 21.82
CA GLY A 320 -5.54 -20.54 22.00
C GLY A 320 -6.58 -21.12 21.04
N MET A 321 -6.14 -21.66 19.90
CA MET A 321 -7.00 -22.26 18.87
C MET A 321 -7.06 -23.79 18.96
N GLY A 322 -6.21 -24.43 19.75
CA GLY A 322 -6.04 -25.88 19.80
C GLY A 322 -5.36 -26.45 18.56
N PHE A 323 -4.48 -25.69 17.91
CA PHE A 323 -3.67 -26.13 16.78
C PHE A 323 -2.26 -26.53 17.22
N ASP A 324 -1.55 -27.28 16.36
CA ASP A 324 -0.15 -27.65 16.60
C ASP A 324 0.80 -26.62 15.99
N TYR A 325 1.89 -26.30 16.69
CA TYR A 325 2.97 -25.47 16.15
C TYR A 325 4.20 -26.33 15.76
N PRO A 326 4.80 -26.15 14.56
CA PRO A 326 5.90 -26.98 14.07
C PRO A 326 7.26 -26.58 14.67
N HIS A 327 7.45 -26.83 15.97
CA HIS A 327 8.68 -26.48 16.72
C HIS A 327 9.98 -27.00 16.09
N GLU A 328 9.96 -28.19 15.50
CA GLU A 328 11.15 -28.79 14.88
C GLU A 328 11.59 -28.02 13.63
N THR A 329 10.65 -27.67 12.75
CA THR A 329 10.91 -26.90 11.53
C THR A 329 11.49 -25.53 11.88
N ASP A 330 10.83 -24.83 12.79
CA ASP A 330 11.29 -23.56 13.36
C ASP A 330 12.75 -23.64 13.84
N ARG A 331 13.06 -24.62 14.71
CA ARG A 331 14.41 -24.79 15.26
C ARG A 331 15.44 -25.00 14.16
N ARG A 332 15.13 -25.86 13.19
CA ARG A 332 16.05 -26.18 12.09
C ARG A 332 16.28 -25.00 11.15
N VAL A 333 15.23 -24.25 10.80
CA VAL A 333 15.34 -23.07 9.95
C VAL A 333 16.09 -21.94 10.67
N THR A 334 15.80 -21.71 11.95
CA THR A 334 16.53 -20.72 12.76
C THR A 334 18.02 -21.06 12.84
N ALA A 335 18.36 -22.33 13.09
CA ALA A 335 19.75 -22.79 13.10
C ALA A 335 20.43 -22.63 11.73
N TYR A 336 19.71 -22.94 10.64
CA TYR A 336 20.17 -22.76 9.27
C TYR A 336 20.51 -21.28 8.96
N MET A 337 19.62 -20.34 9.30
CA MET A 337 19.88 -18.90 9.13
C MET A 337 21.05 -18.42 10.01
N GLY A 338 21.14 -18.92 11.25
CA GLY A 338 22.27 -18.64 12.13
C GLY A 338 23.60 -19.13 11.56
N LYS A 339 23.61 -20.29 10.89
CA LYS A 339 24.79 -20.78 10.17
C LYS A 339 25.13 -19.86 8.99
N ILE A 340 24.16 -19.46 8.17
CA ILE A 340 24.37 -18.51 7.07
C ILE A 340 25.05 -17.23 7.58
N ARG A 341 24.60 -16.62 8.68
CA ARG A 341 25.21 -15.39 9.24
C ARG A 341 26.70 -15.57 9.57
N ARG A 342 27.13 -16.78 9.93
CA ARG A 342 28.51 -17.10 10.33
C ARG A 342 29.38 -17.64 9.20
N LEU A 343 28.81 -17.90 8.02
CA LEU A 343 29.59 -18.38 6.88
C LEU A 343 30.50 -17.27 6.35
N ASP A 344 31.74 -17.63 6.07
CA ASP A 344 32.65 -16.77 5.32
C ASP A 344 32.08 -16.45 3.94
N ARG A 345 32.39 -15.26 3.41
CA ARG A 345 31.78 -14.77 2.15
C ARG A 345 32.25 -15.53 0.92
N ASP A 346 33.35 -16.25 1.03
CA ASP A 346 33.97 -17.10 0.01
C ASP A 346 33.74 -18.59 0.26
N ALA A 347 32.88 -18.97 1.20
CA ALA A 347 32.56 -20.37 1.48
C ALA A 347 32.00 -21.09 0.22
N GLU A 348 32.65 -22.17 -0.20
CA GLU A 348 32.23 -23.02 -1.33
C GLU A 348 31.39 -24.22 -0.89
N ASP A 349 31.36 -24.52 0.41
CA ASP A 349 30.55 -25.57 1.00
C ASP A 349 29.69 -25.05 2.16
N PHE A 350 28.71 -25.87 2.55
CA PHE A 350 27.80 -25.57 3.66
C PHE A 350 28.12 -26.48 4.86
N VAL A 351 29.37 -26.92 5.04
CA VAL A 351 29.76 -27.85 6.12
C VAL A 351 29.92 -27.16 7.46
#